data_AF-A0A0N7JHZ5-F1
#
_entry.id   AF-A0A0N7JHZ5-F1
#
_cell.length_a   1.000
_cell.length_b   1.000
_cell.length_c   1.000
_cell.angle_alpha   90.00
_cell.angle_beta   90.00
_cell.angle_gamma   90.00
#
_symmetry.space_group_name_H-M   'P 1'
#
loop_
_entity.id
_entity.type
_entity.pdbx_description
1 polymer ?
#
loop_
_entity_poly.entity_id
_entity_poly.type
_entity_poly.pdbx_seq_one_letter_code
_entity_poly.pdbx_strand_id
1 'polypeptide(L)' 'MSTSLAAALETALREIAGAESRPSSLTIDYGPEGPDEDLDVRAWVERGTRSLVFAQAEARRRNGSLAAAASAVFRRVEA' A
#
# COMPACT_ATOMS: atom_id res chain seq x y z
N MET A 1 12.45 -12.81 9.20
CA MET A 1 11.89 -11.65 9.92
C MET A 1 10.47 -11.48 9.41
N SER A 2 9.46 -11.33 10.29
CA SER A 2 8.14 -10.94 9.78
C SER A 2 8.23 -9.49 9.30
N THR A 3 7.76 -9.25 8.08
CA THR A 3 7.60 -7.89 7.56
C THR A 3 6.47 -7.23 8.35
N SER A 4 6.66 -5.98 8.81
CA SER A 4 5.57 -5.27 9.50
C SER A 4 4.39 -5.04 8.55
N LEU A 5 3.17 -4.91 9.09
CA LEU A 5 1.98 -4.57 8.32
C LEU A 5 2.19 -3.32 7.44
N ALA A 6 2.84 -2.29 8.01
CA ALA A 6 3.19 -1.07 7.27
C ALA A 6 4.13 -1.35 6.09
N ALA A 7 5.17 -2.16 6.29
CA ALA A 7 6.13 -2.49 5.25
C ALA A 7 5.50 -3.38 4.16
N ALA A 8 4.55 -4.26 4.51
CA ALA A 8 3.82 -5.07 3.54
C ALA A 8 2.93 -4.20 2.62
N LEU A 9 2.18 -3.25 3.20
CA LEU A 9 1.37 -2.29 2.45
C LEU A 9 2.24 -1.37 1.58
N GLU A 10 3.33 -0.84 2.12
CA GLU A 10 4.25 0.01 1.37
C GLU A 10 4.87 -0.74 0.18
N THR A 11 5.24 -2.01 0.37
CA THR A 11 5.78 -2.86 -0.70
C THR A 11 4.76 -3.05 -1.82
N ALA A 12 3.52 -3.44 -1.49
CA ALA A 12 2.47 -3.63 -2.49
C ALA A 12 2.14 -2.33 -3.25
N LEU A 13 2.12 -1.19 -2.56
CA LEU A 13 1.92 0.12 -3.17
C LEU A 13 3.07 0.52 -4.10
N ARG A 14 4.33 0.25 -3.72
CA ARG A 14 5.50 0.51 -4.57
C ARG A 14 5.50 -0.35 -5.83
N GLU A 15 5.12 -1.62 -5.71
CA GLU A 15 5.04 -2.55 -6.83
C GLU A 15 4.06 -2.06 -7.91
N ILE A 16 2.83 -1.70 -7.51
CA ILE A 16 1.81 -1.22 -8.45
C ILE A 16 2.13 0.18 -9.00
N ALA A 17 2.87 1.01 -8.26
CA ALA A 17 3.25 2.35 -8.70
C ALA A 17 4.32 2.33 -9.80
N GLY A 18 5.09 1.24 -9.89
CA GLY A 18 6.14 1.02 -10.89
C GLY A 18 7.51 1.58 -10.50
N ALA A 19 8.55 1.04 -11.13
CA ALA A 19 9.96 1.34 -10.81
C ALA A 19 10.36 2.82 -11.03
N GLU A 20 9.71 3.49 -11.99
CA GLU A 20 9.93 4.91 -12.32
C GLU A 20 9.10 5.87 -11.43
N SER A 21 8.62 5.38 -10.29
CA SER A 21 7.83 6.15 -9.33
C SER A 21 8.56 6.23 -7.99
N ARG A 22 8.53 7.40 -7.35
CA ARG A 22 9.07 7.64 -6.00
C ARG A 22 7.94 8.04 -5.05
N PRO A 23 7.87 7.50 -3.83
CA PRO A 23 6.83 7.88 -2.88
C PRO A 23 6.97 9.35 -2.49
N SER A 24 5.84 10.06 -2.50
CA SER A 24 5.71 11.45 -2.04
C SER A 24 4.98 11.50 -0.69
N SER A 25 3.97 10.65 -0.50
CA SER A 25 3.27 10.48 0.77
C SER A 25 2.72 9.06 0.90
N LEU A 26 2.57 8.62 2.16
CA LEU A 26 1.92 7.36 2.55
C LEU A 26 1.12 7.63 3.82
N THR A 27 -0.16 7.29 3.79
CA THR A 27 -1.06 7.29 4.95
C THR A 27 -1.51 5.86 5.19
N ILE A 28 -1.51 5.41 6.45
CA ILE A 28 -1.98 4.09 6.85
C ILE A 28 -2.99 4.27 7.98
N ASP A 29 -4.19 3.77 7.75
CA ASP A 29 -5.26 3.71 8.73
C ASP A 29 -5.31 2.28 9.30
N TYR A 30 -4.88 2.14 10.56
CA TYR A 30 -4.85 0.85 11.24
C TYR A 30 -6.24 0.46 11.73
N GLY A 31 -6.62 -0.77 11.46
CA GLY A 31 -7.81 -1.39 12.00
C GLY A 31 -7.64 -1.81 13.46
N PRO A 32 -8.65 -2.48 14.04
CA PRO A 32 -8.59 -3.01 15.39
C PRO A 32 -7.39 -3.94 15.60
N GLU A 33 -6.91 -4.04 16.85
CA GLU A 33 -5.85 -4.98 17.23
C GLU A 33 -6.25 -6.42 16.89
N GLY A 34 -5.26 -7.20 16.45
CA GLY A 34 -5.41 -8.59 16.07
C GLY A 34 -4.12 -9.15 15.50
N PRO A 35 -4.04 -10.47 15.26
CA PRO A 35 -2.85 -11.07 14.66
C PRO A 35 -2.67 -10.57 13.22
N ASP A 36 -1.43 -10.24 12.88
CA ASP A 36 -0.99 -9.85 11.53
C ASP A 36 -0.40 -11.05 10.76
N GLU A 37 -0.81 -12.27 11.13
CA GLU A 37 -0.43 -13.51 10.47
C GLU A 37 -1.30 -13.76 9.22
N ASP A 38 -0.68 -14.18 8.12
CA ASP A 38 -1.34 -14.52 6.85
C ASP A 38 -2.27 -13.42 6.29
N LEU A 39 -1.79 -12.17 6.30
CA LEU A 39 -2.51 -11.05 5.72
C LEU A 39 -2.63 -11.19 4.19
N ASP A 40 -3.85 -11.07 3.67
CA ASP A 40 -4.11 -10.86 2.24
C ASP A 40 -3.96 -9.37 1.94
N VAL A 41 -2.87 -9.00 1.26
CA VAL A 41 -2.57 -7.62 0.87
C VAL A 41 -2.90 -7.41 -0.59
N ARG A 42 -3.72 -6.40 -0.86
CA ARG A 42 -4.11 -6.01 -2.22
C ARG A 42 -3.81 -4.54 -2.42
N ALA A 43 -3.27 -4.18 -3.57
CA ALA A 43 -3.02 -2.81 -3.96
C ALA A 43 -3.50 -2.54 -5.39
N TRP A 44 -3.90 -1.31 -5.66
CA TRP A 44 -4.34 -0.88 -6.98
C TRP A 44 -4.05 0.61 -7.20
N VAL A 45 -3.93 0.99 -8.47
CA VAL A 45 -3.88 2.39 -8.87
C VAL A 45 -5.30 2.90 -9.02
N GLU A 46 -5.66 3.88 -8.21
CA GLU A 46 -6.94 4.58 -8.30
C GLU A 46 -6.92 5.57 -9.47
N ARG A 47 -5.80 6.28 -9.65
CA ARG A 47 -5.64 7.30 -10.71
C ARG A 47 -4.17 7.51 -11.07
N GLY A 48 -3.91 7.71 -12.36
CA GLY A 48 -2.62 8.19 -12.87
C GLY A 48 -2.72 9.55 -13.56
N THR A 49 -1.66 10.35 -13.48
CA THR A 49 -1.44 11.55 -14.31
C THR A 49 -0.07 11.46 -14.98
N ARG A 50 0.32 12.51 -15.74
CA ARG A 50 1.66 12.60 -16.31
C ARG A 50 2.77 12.53 -15.24
N SER A 51 2.53 13.11 -14.07
CA SER A 51 3.56 13.29 -13.03
C SER A 51 3.29 12.53 -11.73
N LEU A 52 2.06 12.03 -11.51
CA LEU A 52 1.66 11.40 -10.25
C LEU A 52 0.96 10.06 -10.46
N VAL A 53 1.08 9.18 -9.47
CA VAL A 53 0.28 7.96 -9.32
C VAL A 53 -0.37 7.98 -7.95
N PHE A 54 -1.69 7.83 -7.92
CA PHE A 54 -2.49 7.71 -6.70
C PHE A 54 -2.86 6.24 -6.54
N ALA A 55 -2.43 5.65 -5.43
CA ALA A 55 -2.55 4.23 -5.17
C ALA A 55 -3.21 3.98 -3.81
N GLN A 56 -3.94 2.89 -3.74
CA GLN A 56 -4.55 2.40 -2.51
C GLN A 56 -4.17 0.95 -2.27
N ALA A 57 -4.19 0.55 -1.00
CA ALA A 57 -4.01 -0.82 -0.60
C ALA A 57 -4.85 -1.15 0.63
N GLU A 58 -5.22 -2.42 0.75
CA GLU A 58 -5.84 -3.00 1.93
C GLU A 58 -5.08 -4.24 2.35
N ALA A 59 -4.95 -4.43 3.66
CA ALA A 59 -4.52 -5.68 4.27
C ALA A 59 -5.69 -6.27 5.04
N ARG A 60 -6.07 -7.50 4.73
CA ARG A 60 -7.16 -8.22 5.39
C ARG A 60 -6.64 -9.48 6.07
N ARG A 61 -7.17 -9.76 7.26
CA ARG A 61 -6.90 -11.02 7.97
C ARG A 61 -7.66 -12.16 7.31
N ARG A 62 -7.29 -13.40 7.63
CA ARG A 62 -7.96 -14.62 7.12
C ARG A 62 -9.48 -14.64 7.38
N ASN A 63 -9.94 -14.00 8.46
CA ASN A 63 -11.37 -13.87 8.79
C ASN A 63 -12.09 -12.75 8.00
N GLY A 64 -11.42 -12.10 7.04
CA GLY A 64 -11.95 -11.02 6.22
C GLY A 64 -11.93 -9.63 6.88
N SER A 65 -11.60 -9.53 8.18
CA SER A 65 -11.50 -8.25 8.87
C SER A 65 -10.34 -7.41 8.35
N LEU A 66 -10.52 -6.09 8.32
CA LEU A 66 -9.49 -5.15 7.90
C LEU A 66 -8.42 -5.04 8.98
N ALA A 67 -7.16 -5.28 8.60
CA ALA A 67 -6.00 -5.02 9.45
C ALA A 67 -5.50 -3.58 9.28
N ALA A 68 -5.44 -3.10 8.03
CA ALA A 68 -5.23 -1.69 7.72
C ALA A 68 -5.64 -1.38 6.28
N ALA A 69 -5.91 -0.10 6.03
CA ALA A 69 -5.98 0.48 4.69
C ALA A 69 -4.84 1.48 4.52
N ALA A 70 -4.35 1.64 3.30
CA ALA A 70 -3.30 2.58 2.98
C ALA A 70 -3.61 3.35 1.70
N SER A 71 -3.19 4.61 1.69
CA SER A 71 -3.25 5.50 0.54
C SER A 71 -1.88 6.10 0.31
N ALA A 72 -1.40 6.09 -0.93
CA ALA A 72 -0.11 6.68 -1.27
C ALA A 72 -0.17 7.50 -2.55
N VAL A 73 0.64 8.56 -2.56
CA VAL A 73 0.92 9.35 -3.76
C VAL A 73 2.37 9.13 -4.13
N PHE A 74 2.61 8.77 -5.38
CA PHE A 74 3.93 8.67 -5.96
C PHE A 74 4.13 9.75 -7.01
N ARG A 75 5.33 10.30 -7.09
CA ARG A 75 5.77 11.13 -8.20
C ARG A 75 6.51 10.28 -9.23
N ARG A 76 6.20 10.46 -10.52
CA ARG A 76 6.98 9.88 -11.61
C ARG A 76 8.30 10.63 -11.71
N VAL A 77 9.39 9.90 -11.84
CA VAL A 77 10.68 10.47 -12.21
C VAL A 77 10.82 10.32 -13.72
N GLU A 78 11.02 11.43 -14.42
CA GLU A 78 11.47 11.36 -15.82
C GLU A 78 12.89 10.77 -15.80
N ALA A 79 13.13 9.76 -16.62
CA ALA A 79 14.44 9.13 -16.79
C ALA A 79 15.41 10.06 -17.51
#